data_AF-A0AAD9NSM8-F1
#
_entry.id   AF-A0AAD9NSM8-F1
#
_cell.length_a   1.000
_cell.length_b   1.000
_cell.length_c   1.000
_cell.angle_alpha   90.00
_cell.angle_beta   90.00
_cell.angle_gamma   90.00
#
_symmetry.space_group_name_H-M   'P 1'
#
loop_
_entity.id
_entity.type
_entity.pdbx_description
1 polymer ?
#
loop_
_entity_poly.entity_id
_entity_poly.type
_entity_poly.pdbx_seq_one_letter_code
_entity_poly.pdbx_strand_id
1 'polypeptide(L)'
;MHTRTHTTHTHTHTHTHTHTHTHTHTHTHTKTHTYKHTYIQTYIHTYIHTYIHTYIHTYIHTYIHTYIHTYIHTYIHTYIHTYIHTYIHTYMHACLHTYIHTYIHTYIHTYIHTYIHTYKHTNIHTYIHTYIHTYIHTYIHTYIHTYIHTYIHTYIHTYIHTYIHTYIHTYIHTLGKYVAVLSKKHPSGII
;
A
#
# COMPACT_ATOMS: atom_id res chain seq x y z
N MET A 1 -90.64 94.91 -38.80
CA MET A 1 -89.73 94.87 -37.63
C MET A 1 -89.58 93.48 -37.00
N HIS A 2 -90.54 92.56 -37.17
CA HIS A 2 -90.52 91.22 -36.57
C HIS A 2 -89.61 90.17 -37.25
N THR A 3 -89.34 90.29 -38.56
CA THR A 3 -88.55 89.31 -39.33
C THR A 3 -87.04 89.42 -39.14
N ARG A 4 -86.53 90.64 -38.88
CA ARG A 4 -85.09 90.90 -38.68
C ARG A 4 -84.62 90.47 -37.30
N THR A 5 -85.49 90.55 -36.28
CA THR A 5 -85.18 90.05 -34.93
C THR A 5 -85.19 88.53 -34.88
N HIS A 6 -86.10 87.87 -35.60
CA HIS A 6 -86.13 86.40 -35.69
C HIS A 6 -84.90 85.81 -36.39
N THR A 7 -84.46 86.39 -37.53
CA THR A 7 -83.27 85.90 -38.25
C THR A 7 -81.97 86.18 -37.50
N THR A 8 -81.86 87.33 -36.83
CA THR A 8 -80.70 87.65 -36.00
C THR A 8 -80.63 86.72 -34.78
N HIS A 9 -81.76 86.43 -34.14
CA HIS A 9 -81.84 85.50 -33.02
C HIS A 9 -81.50 84.05 -33.44
N THR A 10 -82.00 83.57 -34.59
CA THR A 10 -81.65 82.24 -35.08
C THR A 10 -80.17 82.16 -35.47
N HIS A 11 -79.60 83.18 -36.11
CA HIS A 11 -78.19 83.19 -36.51
C HIS A 11 -77.25 83.24 -35.31
N THR A 12 -77.51 84.09 -34.32
CA THR A 12 -76.70 84.15 -33.10
C THR A 12 -76.83 82.86 -32.31
N HIS A 13 -78.04 82.30 -32.18
CA HIS A 13 -78.27 81.02 -31.51
C HIS A 13 -77.56 79.85 -32.21
N THR A 14 -77.66 79.73 -33.53
CA THR A 14 -76.95 78.66 -34.27
C THR A 14 -75.45 78.84 -34.23
N HIS A 15 -74.94 80.07 -34.31
CA HIS A 15 -73.49 80.34 -34.26
C HIS A 15 -72.91 80.08 -32.87
N THR A 16 -73.55 80.57 -31.81
CA THR A 16 -73.09 80.29 -30.44
C THR A 16 -73.25 78.81 -30.10
N HIS A 17 -74.36 78.16 -30.48
CA HIS A 17 -74.56 76.74 -30.24
C HIS A 17 -73.55 75.88 -31.00
N THR A 18 -73.33 76.12 -32.30
CA THR A 18 -72.34 75.35 -33.08
C THR A 18 -70.92 75.63 -32.61
N HIS A 19 -70.54 76.88 -32.34
CA HIS A 19 -69.21 77.22 -31.85
C HIS A 19 -68.94 76.63 -30.47
N THR A 20 -69.87 76.78 -29.52
CA THR A 20 -69.72 76.17 -28.19
C THR A 20 -69.70 74.66 -28.30
N HIS A 21 -70.68 74.03 -28.97
CA HIS A 21 -70.74 72.58 -29.12
C HIS A 21 -69.49 72.01 -29.79
N THR A 22 -69.06 72.55 -30.93
CA THR A 22 -67.85 72.06 -31.62
C THR A 22 -66.60 72.32 -30.81
N HIS A 23 -66.42 73.50 -30.22
CA HIS A 23 -65.24 73.81 -29.39
C HIS A 23 -65.21 72.93 -28.13
N THR A 24 -66.30 72.81 -27.39
CA THR A 24 -66.33 71.95 -26.20
C THR A 24 -66.19 70.49 -26.58
N HIS A 25 -66.89 70.01 -27.62
CA HIS A 25 -66.79 68.62 -28.04
C HIS A 25 -65.39 68.27 -28.54
N THR A 26 -64.83 69.05 -29.47
CA THR A 26 -63.48 68.78 -29.98
C THR A 26 -62.42 68.95 -28.90
N HIS A 27 -62.49 69.99 -28.06
CA HIS A 27 -61.51 70.21 -27.01
C HIS A 27 -61.56 69.14 -25.92
N THR A 28 -62.76 68.76 -25.46
CA THR A 28 -62.92 67.69 -24.47
C THR A 28 -62.55 66.34 -25.06
N HIS A 29 -62.98 66.02 -26.28
CA HIS A 29 -62.65 64.78 -26.97
C HIS A 29 -61.15 64.65 -27.23
N THR A 30 -60.49 65.68 -27.79
CA THR A 30 -59.03 65.62 -28.02
C THR A 30 -58.25 65.57 -26.72
N LYS A 31 -58.59 66.36 -25.69
CA LYS A 31 -57.88 66.26 -24.40
C LYS A 31 -58.05 64.90 -23.75
N THR A 32 -59.27 64.36 -23.69
CA THR A 32 -59.53 63.06 -23.06
C THR A 32 -58.95 61.91 -23.86
N HIS A 33 -59.09 61.94 -25.19
CA HIS A 33 -58.51 60.94 -26.08
C HIS A 33 -56.98 60.97 -26.01
N THR A 34 -56.35 62.13 -26.18
CA THR A 34 -54.90 62.25 -26.13
C THR A 34 -54.37 61.85 -24.75
N TYR A 35 -54.96 62.34 -23.66
CA TYR A 35 -54.53 61.98 -22.31
C TYR A 35 -54.67 60.48 -22.03
N LYS A 36 -55.83 59.88 -22.35
CA LYS A 36 -56.01 58.43 -22.17
C LYS A 36 -55.06 57.65 -23.06
N HIS A 37 -54.93 58.01 -24.32
CA HIS A 37 -54.08 57.30 -25.27
C HIS A 37 -52.61 57.37 -24.87
N THR A 38 -52.07 58.57 -24.62
CA THR A 38 -50.66 58.69 -24.21
C THR A 38 -50.41 58.09 -22.85
N TYR A 39 -51.26 58.33 -21.85
CA TYR A 39 -51.08 57.77 -20.50
C TYR A 39 -51.16 56.24 -20.52
N ILE A 40 -52.19 55.66 -21.14
CA ILE A 40 -52.34 54.21 -21.21
C ILE A 40 -51.21 53.60 -22.02
N GLN A 41 -50.86 54.17 -23.18
CA GLN A 41 -49.81 53.60 -24.01
C GLN A 41 -48.44 53.74 -23.38
N THR A 42 -48.09 54.88 -22.77
CA THR A 42 -46.82 55.00 -22.06
C THR A 42 -46.78 54.10 -20.85
N TYR A 43 -47.83 54.06 -20.02
CA TYR A 43 -47.87 53.22 -18.83
C TYR A 43 -47.79 51.73 -19.18
N ILE A 44 -48.59 51.26 -20.14
CA ILE A 44 -48.55 49.87 -20.59
C ILE A 44 -47.18 49.56 -21.21
N HIS A 45 -46.67 50.43 -22.08
CA HIS A 45 -45.40 50.18 -22.74
C HIS A 45 -44.25 50.15 -21.74
N THR A 46 -44.10 51.15 -20.86
CA THR A 46 -43.03 51.14 -19.86
C THR A 46 -43.22 50.03 -18.87
N TYR A 47 -44.41 49.83 -18.31
CA TYR A 47 -44.64 48.78 -17.31
C TYR A 47 -44.40 47.38 -17.90
N ILE A 48 -45.03 47.05 -19.03
CA ILE A 48 -44.85 45.74 -19.65
C ILE A 48 -43.42 45.56 -20.14
N HIS A 49 -42.85 46.54 -20.84
CA HIS A 49 -41.48 46.39 -21.36
C HIS A 49 -40.48 46.31 -20.22
N THR A 50 -40.51 47.21 -19.23
CA THR A 50 -39.54 47.13 -18.14
C THR A 50 -39.78 45.90 -17.29
N TYR A 51 -41.00 45.59 -16.88
CA TYR A 51 -41.27 44.43 -16.04
C TYR A 51 -40.90 43.12 -16.75
N ILE A 52 -41.41 42.89 -17.97
CA ILE A 52 -41.11 41.65 -18.71
C ILE A 52 -39.62 41.58 -19.04
N HIS A 53 -39.03 42.65 -19.59
CA HIS A 53 -37.63 42.61 -19.98
C HIS A 53 -36.73 42.45 -18.76
N THR A 54 -36.90 43.24 -17.70
CA THR A 54 -36.05 43.09 -16.51
C THR A 54 -36.30 41.77 -15.82
N TYR A 55 -37.55 41.37 -15.58
CA TYR A 55 -37.85 40.11 -14.90
C TYR A 55 -37.35 38.90 -15.68
N ILE A 56 -37.71 38.78 -16.96
CA ILE A 56 -37.29 37.63 -17.78
C ILE A 56 -35.78 37.66 -17.96
N HIS A 57 -35.18 38.80 -18.32
CA HIS A 57 -33.74 38.86 -18.55
C HIS A 57 -32.97 38.59 -17.26
N THR A 58 -33.30 39.25 -16.15
CA THR A 58 -32.58 39.01 -14.89
C THR A 58 -32.84 37.62 -14.37
N TYR A 59 -34.09 37.15 -14.33
CA TYR A 59 -34.40 35.81 -13.82
C TYR A 59 -33.77 34.72 -14.67
N ILE A 60 -33.96 34.73 -15.99
CA ILE A 60 -33.38 33.70 -16.86
C ILE A 60 -31.87 33.79 -16.85
N HIS A 61 -31.29 34.99 -17.02
CA HIS A 61 -29.84 35.13 -17.05
C HIS A 61 -29.21 34.75 -15.72
N THR A 62 -29.72 35.25 -14.59
CA THR A 62 -29.15 34.89 -13.29
C THR A 62 -29.44 33.44 -12.96
N TYR A 63 -30.64 32.92 -13.14
CA TYR A 63 -30.93 31.53 -12.81
C TYR A 63 -30.09 30.58 -13.68
N ILE A 64 -30.11 30.73 -15.00
CA ILE A 64 -29.37 29.85 -15.90
C ILE A 64 -27.87 30.03 -15.69
N HIS A 65 -27.35 31.26 -15.70
CA HIS A 65 -25.91 31.46 -15.54
C HIS A 65 -25.44 30.98 -14.18
N THR A 66 -26.13 31.35 -13.10
CA THR A 66 -25.68 30.97 -11.75
C THR A 66 -25.84 29.47 -11.56
N TYR A 67 -26.97 28.87 -11.94
CA TYR A 67 -27.20 27.43 -11.79
C TYR A 67 -26.25 26.61 -12.64
N ILE A 68 -26.15 26.89 -13.95
CA ILE A 68 -25.26 26.15 -14.84
C ILE A 68 -23.80 26.36 -14.42
N HIS A 69 -23.38 27.61 -14.19
CA HIS A 69 -22.00 27.87 -13.82
C HIS A 69 -21.67 27.24 -12.47
N THR A 70 -22.46 27.46 -11.43
CA THR A 70 -22.16 26.86 -10.12
C THR A 70 -22.28 25.35 -10.17
N TYR A 71 -23.34 24.77 -10.73
CA TYR A 71 -23.52 23.32 -10.76
C TYR A 71 -22.42 22.65 -11.60
N ILE A 72 -22.20 23.08 -12.83
CA ILE A 72 -21.17 22.49 -13.70
C ILE A 72 -19.79 22.72 -13.11
N HIS A 73 -19.45 23.95 -12.70
CA HIS A 73 -18.13 24.22 -12.15
C HIS A 73 -17.91 23.45 -10.85
N THR A 74 -18.85 23.49 -9.89
CA THR A 74 -18.67 22.77 -8.63
C THR A 74 -18.66 21.28 -8.85
N TYR A 75 -19.58 20.71 -9.64
CA TYR A 75 -19.65 19.28 -9.89
C TYR A 75 -18.40 18.79 -10.62
N ILE A 76 -18.01 19.42 -11.74
CA ILE A 76 -16.83 19.01 -12.49
C ILE A 76 -15.58 19.22 -11.65
N HIS A 77 -15.42 20.38 -11.02
CA HIS A 77 -14.23 20.64 -10.21
C HIS A 77 -14.15 19.69 -9.02
N THR A 78 -15.22 19.52 -8.24
CA THR A 78 -15.19 18.59 -7.10
C THR A 78 -15.03 17.17 -7.56
N TYR A 79 -15.78 16.69 -8.56
CA TYR A 79 -15.67 15.32 -9.03
C TYR A 79 -14.27 15.03 -9.59
N ILE A 80 -13.78 15.84 -10.53
CA ILE A 80 -12.45 15.64 -11.12
C ILE A 80 -11.38 15.77 -10.04
N HIS A 81 -11.40 16.84 -9.25
CA HIS A 81 -10.38 17.06 -8.24
C HIS A 81 -10.40 15.95 -7.19
N THR A 82 -11.57 15.64 -6.60
CA THR A 82 -11.63 14.59 -5.56
C THR A 82 -11.33 13.23 -6.16
N TYR A 83 -11.93 12.85 -7.28
CA TYR A 83 -11.69 11.53 -7.88
C TYR A 83 -10.24 11.36 -8.30
N ILE A 84 -9.68 12.29 -9.08
CA ILE A 84 -8.28 12.17 -9.53
C ILE A 84 -7.33 12.25 -8.35
N HIS A 85 -7.50 13.22 -7.45
CA HIS A 85 -6.62 13.36 -6.30
C HIS A 85 -6.70 12.13 -5.39
N THR A 86 -7.89 11.71 -5.00
CA THR A 86 -8.02 10.53 -4.12
C THR A 86 -7.56 9.27 -4.83
N TYR A 87 -7.97 9.02 -6.07
CA TYR A 87 -7.56 7.81 -6.79
C TYR A 87 -6.05 7.75 -6.98
N ILE A 88 -5.43 8.81 -7.54
CA ILE A 88 -3.98 8.84 -7.76
C ILE A 88 -3.24 8.76 -6.43
N HIS A 89 -3.63 9.57 -5.43
CA HIS A 89 -2.94 9.58 -4.15
C HIS A 89 -3.06 8.22 -3.44
N THR A 90 -4.26 7.66 -3.33
CA THR A 90 -4.46 6.37 -2.66
C THR A 90 -3.82 5.23 -3.42
N TYR A 91 -3.97 5.17 -4.75
CA TYR A 91 -3.34 4.14 -5.57
C TYR A 91 -1.81 4.22 -5.49
N MET A 92 -1.25 5.41 -5.68
CA MET A 92 0.20 5.60 -5.66
C MET A 92 0.75 5.32 -4.26
N HIS A 93 0.10 5.80 -3.20
CA HIS A 93 0.50 5.52 -1.82
C HIS A 93 0.40 4.03 -1.50
N ALA A 94 -0.70 3.36 -1.85
CA ALA A 94 -0.87 1.94 -1.63
C ALA A 94 0.20 1.15 -2.40
N CYS A 95 0.42 1.46 -3.68
CA CYS A 95 1.39 0.76 -4.51
C CYS A 95 2.83 0.95 -4.00
N LEU A 96 3.23 2.19 -3.68
CA LEU A 96 4.55 2.49 -3.10
C LEU A 96 4.73 1.83 -1.74
N HIS A 97 3.76 1.98 -0.84
CA HIS A 97 3.82 1.39 0.50
C HIS A 97 3.93 -0.13 0.40
N THR A 98 3.09 -0.77 -0.42
CA THR A 98 3.12 -2.22 -0.59
C THR A 98 4.46 -2.66 -1.19
N TYR A 99 4.93 -2.01 -2.26
CA TYR A 99 6.20 -2.34 -2.90
C TYR A 99 7.39 -2.17 -1.94
N ILE A 100 7.51 -1.00 -1.30
CA ILE A 100 8.61 -0.73 -0.37
C ILE A 100 8.53 -1.67 0.83
N HIS A 101 7.37 -1.79 1.46
CA HIS A 101 7.22 -2.65 2.63
C HIS A 101 7.51 -4.11 2.27
N THR A 102 6.87 -4.67 1.24
CA THR A 102 7.13 -6.06 0.85
C THR A 102 8.57 -6.25 0.43
N TYR A 103 9.13 -5.41 -0.45
CA TYR A 103 10.50 -5.58 -0.93
C TYR A 103 11.51 -5.45 0.20
N ILE A 104 11.48 -4.36 0.97
CA ILE A 104 12.44 -4.15 2.06
C ILE A 104 12.24 -5.19 3.15
N HIS A 105 11.01 -5.42 3.60
CA HIS A 105 10.76 -6.40 4.66
C HIS A 105 11.14 -7.79 4.22
N THR A 106 10.71 -8.27 3.05
CA THR A 106 11.08 -9.62 2.58
C THR A 106 12.56 -9.71 2.34
N TYR A 107 13.19 -8.75 1.65
CA TYR A 107 14.62 -8.80 1.39
C TYR A 107 15.45 -8.77 2.67
N ILE A 108 15.20 -7.82 3.57
CA ILE A 108 15.93 -7.72 4.84
C ILE A 108 15.64 -8.93 5.72
N HIS A 109 14.37 -9.31 5.90
CA HIS A 109 14.02 -10.45 6.74
C HIS A 109 14.63 -11.73 6.18
N THR A 110 14.45 -12.03 4.89
CA THR A 110 15.03 -13.22 4.29
C THR A 110 16.54 -13.18 4.33
N TYR A 111 17.19 -12.08 3.94
CA TYR A 111 18.65 -11.99 3.94
C TYR A 111 19.22 -12.13 5.35
N ILE A 112 18.74 -11.34 6.32
CA ILE A 112 19.23 -11.40 7.70
C ILE A 112 18.90 -12.76 8.32
N HIS A 113 17.66 -13.22 8.21
CA HIS A 113 17.26 -14.49 8.80
C HIS A 113 18.04 -15.64 8.18
N THR A 114 18.06 -15.78 6.85
CA THR A 114 18.80 -16.86 6.21
C THR A 114 20.30 -16.72 6.42
N TYR A 115 20.90 -15.55 6.26
CA TYR A 115 22.34 -15.40 6.45
C TYR A 115 22.74 -15.67 7.89
N ILE A 116 22.14 -15.00 8.88
CA ILE A 116 22.51 -15.16 10.28
C ILE A 116 22.15 -16.55 10.79
N HIS A 117 20.92 -17.02 10.55
CA HIS A 117 20.49 -18.33 11.03
C HIS A 117 21.32 -19.43 10.40
N THR A 118 21.46 -19.42 9.07
CA THR A 118 22.20 -20.48 8.38
C THR A 118 23.67 -20.40 8.76
N TYR A 119 24.31 -19.23 8.72
CA TYR A 119 25.74 -19.08 9.04
C TYR A 119 26.05 -19.44 10.50
N LYS A 120 25.27 -18.95 11.48
CA LYS A 120 25.49 -19.34 12.89
C LYS A 120 25.21 -20.81 13.08
N HIS A 121 24.08 -21.30 12.58
CA HIS A 121 23.71 -22.70 12.79
C HIS A 121 24.72 -23.64 12.16
N THR A 122 25.10 -23.42 10.90
CA THR A 122 26.10 -24.27 10.24
C THR A 122 27.44 -24.14 10.91
N ASN A 123 27.98 -22.94 11.16
CA ASN A 123 29.31 -22.81 11.78
C ASN A 123 29.36 -23.37 13.20
N ILE A 124 28.35 -23.09 14.02
CA ILE A 124 28.32 -23.61 15.40
C ILE A 124 28.17 -25.12 15.35
N HIS A 125 27.25 -25.64 14.53
CA HIS A 125 27.06 -27.08 14.41
C HIS A 125 28.30 -27.77 13.85
N THR A 126 28.91 -27.27 12.78
CA THR A 126 30.14 -27.87 12.23
C THR A 126 31.28 -27.74 13.21
N TYR A 127 31.50 -26.58 13.84
CA TYR A 127 32.57 -26.42 14.82
C TYR A 127 32.40 -27.36 16.02
N ILE A 128 31.23 -27.35 16.66
CA ILE A 128 30.96 -28.21 17.81
C ILE A 128 31.02 -29.67 17.40
N HIS A 129 30.34 -30.07 16.32
CA HIS A 129 30.32 -31.45 15.88
C HIS A 129 31.72 -31.91 15.49
N THR A 130 32.43 -31.18 14.64
CA THR A 130 33.79 -31.58 14.22
C THR A 130 34.75 -31.56 15.39
N TYR A 131 34.80 -30.50 16.19
CA TYR A 131 35.72 -30.41 17.31
C TYR A 131 35.45 -31.47 18.36
N ILE A 132 34.20 -31.58 18.86
CA ILE A 132 33.86 -32.56 19.90
C ILE A 132 33.98 -33.97 19.34
N HIS A 133 33.42 -34.26 18.17
CA HIS A 133 33.49 -35.60 17.61
C HIS A 133 34.94 -35.98 17.32
N THR A 134 35.71 -35.16 16.63
CA THR A 134 37.10 -35.51 16.32
C THR A 134 37.94 -35.58 17.58
N TYR A 135 37.86 -34.60 18.49
CA TYR A 135 38.66 -34.59 19.70
C TYR A 135 38.30 -35.76 20.61
N ILE A 136 37.03 -35.95 20.94
CA ILE A 136 36.61 -37.05 21.83
C ILE A 136 36.84 -38.39 21.15
N HIS A 137 36.42 -38.57 19.89
CA HIS A 137 36.62 -39.84 19.20
C HIS A 137 38.10 -40.15 19.06
N THR A 138 38.92 -39.23 18.55
CA THR A 138 40.36 -39.50 18.39
C THR A 138 41.02 -39.68 19.73
N TYR A 139 40.78 -38.84 20.73
CA TYR A 139 41.41 -38.96 22.04
C TYR A 139 41.01 -40.26 22.74
N ILE A 140 39.72 -40.54 22.86
CA ILE A 140 39.24 -41.75 23.54
C ILE A 140 39.64 -42.98 22.74
N HIS A 141 39.42 -43.01 21.42
CA HIS A 141 39.78 -44.15 20.61
C HIS A 141 41.29 -44.37 20.64
N THR A 142 42.11 -43.36 20.41
CA THR A 142 43.58 -43.53 20.43
C THR A 142 44.06 -43.88 21.83
N TYR A 143 43.59 -43.22 22.89
CA TYR A 143 44.02 -43.51 24.26
C TYR A 143 43.61 -44.92 24.68
N ILE A 144 42.34 -45.28 24.55
CA ILE A 144 41.85 -46.61 24.92
C ILE A 144 42.49 -47.68 24.04
N HIS A 145 42.47 -47.50 22.72
CA HIS A 145 43.06 -48.48 21.82
C HIS A 145 44.55 -48.63 22.09
N THR A 146 45.33 -47.53 22.15
CA THR A 146 46.76 -47.64 22.40
C THR A 146 47.04 -48.20 23.78
N TYR A 147 46.39 -47.70 24.84
CA TYR A 147 46.62 -48.18 26.20
C TYR A 147 46.24 -49.64 26.36
N ILE A 148 45.02 -50.04 25.99
CA ILE A 148 44.56 -51.43 26.11
C ILE A 148 45.38 -52.33 25.20
N HIS A 149 45.53 -51.97 23.92
CA HIS A 149 46.28 -52.80 22.99
C HIS A 149 47.74 -52.92 23.44
N THR A 150 48.43 -51.83 23.76
CA THR A 150 49.83 -51.91 24.19
C THR A 150 49.95 -52.62 25.53
N TYR A 151 49.11 -52.32 26.52
CA TYR A 151 49.19 -52.97 27.82
C TYR A 151 48.88 -54.45 27.74
N ILE A 152 47.76 -54.85 27.14
CA ILE A 152 47.39 -56.26 27.01
C ILE A 152 48.39 -56.99 26.12
N HIS A 153 48.71 -56.43 24.95
CA HIS A 153 49.66 -57.07 24.04
C HIS A 153 51.03 -57.20 24.71
N THR A 154 51.60 -56.13 25.27
CA THR A 154 52.93 -56.21 25.90
C THR A 154 52.89 -57.09 27.13
N TYR A 155 51.91 -56.97 28.01
CA TYR A 155 51.83 -57.78 29.23
C TYR A 155 51.64 -59.26 28.90
N ILE A 156 50.63 -59.61 28.11
CA ILE A 156 50.37 -61.01 27.76
C ILE A 156 51.51 -61.57 26.92
N HIS A 157 51.94 -60.86 25.88
CA HIS A 157 53.03 -61.34 25.03
C HIS A 157 54.32 -61.48 25.83
N THR A 158 54.75 -60.47 26.59
CA THR A 158 56.00 -60.58 27.35
C THR A 158 55.87 -61.62 28.45
N TYR A 159 54.79 -61.63 29.24
CA TYR A 159 54.61 -62.59 30.32
C TYR A 159 54.56 -64.02 29.80
N ILE A 160 53.66 -64.33 28.85
CA ILE A 160 53.54 -65.68 28.30
C ILE A 160 54.81 -66.08 27.56
N HIS A 161 55.32 -65.23 26.67
CA HIS A 161 56.52 -65.56 25.90
C HIS A 161 57.72 -65.75 26.83
N THR A 162 58.01 -64.81 27.74
CA THR A 162 59.16 -64.93 28.62
C THR A 162 58.99 -66.08 29.60
N TYR A 163 57.82 -66.25 30.23
CA TYR A 163 57.60 -67.33 31.18
C TYR A 163 57.69 -68.70 30.52
N ILE A 164 56.95 -68.93 29.43
CA ILE A 164 56.98 -70.23 28.72
C ILE A 164 58.36 -70.48 28.13
N HIS A 165 58.95 -69.50 27.44
CA HIS A 165 60.27 -69.67 26.83
C HIS A 165 61.34 -69.93 27.88
N THR A 166 61.39 -69.15 28.96
CA THR A 166 62.39 -69.37 30.02
C THR A 166 62.14 -70.66 30.77
N TYR A 167 60.90 -71.02 31.08
CA TYR A 167 60.57 -72.26 31.78
C TYR A 167 60.92 -73.49 30.94
N ILE A 168 60.49 -73.54 29.68
CA ILE A 168 60.82 -74.66 28.78
C ILE A 168 62.32 -74.73 28.53
N HIS A 169 62.96 -73.60 28.22
CA HIS A 169 64.40 -73.57 27.96
C HIS A 169 65.21 -74.01 29.19
N THR A 170 64.87 -73.50 30.37
CA THR A 170 65.54 -73.92 31.62
C THR A 170 65.28 -75.38 31.91
N TYR A 171 64.04 -75.86 31.83
CA TYR A 171 63.67 -77.25 32.08
C TYR A 171 64.40 -78.23 31.16
N ILE A 172 64.41 -77.98 29.84
CA ILE A 172 65.13 -78.81 28.87
C ILE A 172 66.63 -78.78 29.16
N HIS A 173 67.18 -77.61 29.47
CA HIS A 173 68.60 -77.47 29.76
C HIS A 173 69.01 -78.17 31.07
N THR A 174 68.23 -78.07 32.15
CA THR A 174 68.50 -78.83 33.38
C THR A 174 68.30 -80.33 33.20
N LEU A 175 67.28 -80.75 32.46
CA LEU A 175 67.07 -82.17 32.14
C LEU A 175 68.25 -82.71 31.31
N GLY A 176 68.70 -81.97 30.29
CA GLY A 176 69.87 -82.33 29.50
C GLY A 176 71.14 -82.44 30.34
N LYS A 177 71.35 -81.52 31.29
CA LYS A 177 72.45 -81.61 32.27
C LYS A 177 72.31 -82.83 33.17
N TYR A 178 71.10 -83.13 33.66
CA TYR A 178 70.85 -84.28 34.54
C TYR A 178 71.08 -85.61 33.81
N VAL A 179 70.60 -85.74 32.56
CA VAL A 179 70.85 -86.90 31.70
C VAL A 179 72.35 -87.05 31.39
N ALA A 180 73.06 -85.96 31.11
CA ALA A 180 74.51 -85.99 30.89
C ALA A 180 75.28 -86.43 32.15
N VAL A 181 74.82 -86.02 33.34
CA VAL A 181 75.39 -86.47 34.62
C VAL A 181 75.08 -87.95 34.88
N LEU A 182 73.87 -88.42 34.60
CA LEU A 182 73.48 -89.83 34.70
C LEU A 182 74.28 -90.72 33.76
N SER A 183 74.44 -90.30 32.50
CA SER A 183 75.26 -91.01 31.50
C SER A 183 76.74 -91.10 31.92
N LYS A 184 77.26 -90.12 32.64
CA LYS A 184 78.60 -90.17 33.23
C LYS A 184 78.69 -91.04 34.49
N LYS A 185 77.60 -91.19 35.25
CA LYS A 185 77.53 -92.04 36.46
C LYS A 185 77.32 -93.53 36.15
N HIS A 186 76.69 -93.84 35.02
CA HIS A 186 76.57 -95.19 34.48
C HIS A 186 77.05 -95.20 33.02
N PRO A 187 78.37 -95.34 32.77
CA PRO A 187 78.82 -95.73 31.44
C PRO A 187 78.35 -97.17 31.23
N SER A 188 77.18 -97.34 30.61
CA SER A 188 76.75 -98.65 30.13
C SER A 188 77.72 -99.10 29.05
N GLY A 189 78.72 -99.86 29.48
CA GLY A 189 79.17 -101.00 28.71
C GLY A 189 78.04 -102.02 28.67
N ILE A 190 77.72 -102.46 27.46
CA ILE A 190 77.26 -103.79 27.01
C ILE A 190 76.42 -103.56 25.74
N ILE A 191 77.08 -103.89 24.61
CA ILE A 191 76.62 -104.17 23.23
C ILE A 191 75.73 -103.12 22.55
#